data_AF-A0A838I302-F1
#
_entry.id   AF-A0A838I302-F1
#
_cell.length_a   1.000
_cell.length_b   1.000
_cell.length_c   1.000
_cell.angle_alpha   90.00
_cell.angle_beta   90.00
_cell.angle_gamma   90.00
#
_symmetry.space_group_name_H-M   'P 1'
#
loop_
_entity.id
_entity.type
_entity.pdbx_description
1 polymer ?
#
loop_
_entity_poly.entity_id
_entity_poly.type
_entity_poly.pdbx_seq_one_letter_code
_entity_poly.pdbx_strand_id
1 'polypeptide(L)'
;MSAAAVSLDRLRRRVADDPVLAATADGPARLAAVRSAVARAVREEGMLLPSGALATVVRELADTLAGLGPVQPLLRDPAVTDVMVNGPDEVWVERGGRLQQVDVSFPDAEAVRAAVLRVVGPLGLRFDRARPHVDARLADGSRLHALLPPLAPGGPVVTVRKFASLSPTWDELAASGAVPADVGALLRDAIAARRAIVCCGRTGTGKTTLLGVLLGDIGAGERVVVIEDAPELRPRCPHVVRLETRPPNAEAAGEVTIRDLVRQALRMRPDRIVVGEVRGEEVVDVLQALATGHEGCMTTVHARAADEALVRLEGMALLAGLPLEAARAQLAVGLDLFVVLSRAPDGRRGVVQVAETAPRVADGPLRATELWRRGSW
;
A
#
# COMPACT_ATOMS: atom_id res chain seq x y z
N MET A 1 -31.39 28.08 -4.33
CA MET A 1 -29.99 28.01 -4.82
C MET A 1 -29.52 29.42 -5.15
N SER A 2 -28.34 29.82 -4.70
CA SER A 2 -27.73 31.12 -5.06
C SER A 2 -27.48 31.19 -6.58
N ALA A 3 -27.54 32.40 -7.18
CA ALA A 3 -27.19 32.63 -8.58
C ALA A 3 -25.79 32.12 -8.94
N ALA A 4 -24.85 32.10 -7.98
CA ALA A 4 -23.52 31.52 -8.14
C ALA A 4 -23.54 29.99 -8.29
N ALA A 5 -24.44 29.28 -7.60
CA ALA A 5 -24.59 27.82 -7.70
C ALA A 5 -25.21 27.40 -9.04
N VAL A 6 -26.18 28.19 -9.55
CA VAL A 6 -26.78 27.99 -10.88
C VAL A 6 -25.76 28.22 -12.00
N SER A 7 -24.78 29.09 -11.76
CA SER A 7 -23.66 29.37 -12.67
C SER A 7 -22.69 28.19 -12.79
N LEU A 8 -22.37 27.55 -11.65
CA LEU A 8 -21.47 26.40 -11.57
C LEU A 8 -22.03 25.13 -12.20
N ASP A 9 -23.32 24.84 -12.03
CA ASP A 9 -23.97 23.68 -12.66
C ASP A 9 -24.05 23.80 -14.19
N ARG A 10 -24.19 25.04 -14.70
CA ARG A 10 -24.12 25.32 -16.14
C ARG A 10 -22.70 25.11 -16.66
N LEU A 11 -21.71 25.63 -15.94
CA LEU A 11 -20.30 25.42 -16.25
C LEU A 11 -19.95 23.92 -16.24
N ARG A 12 -20.43 23.17 -15.24
CA ARG A 12 -20.28 21.71 -15.13
C ARG A 12 -20.77 20.99 -16.38
N ARG A 13 -22.02 21.26 -16.79
CA ARG A 13 -22.62 20.63 -17.98
C ARG A 13 -21.81 20.92 -19.24
N ARG A 14 -21.48 22.20 -19.48
CA ARG A 14 -20.67 22.60 -20.65
C ARG A 14 -19.28 21.97 -20.69
N VAL A 15 -18.62 21.87 -19.53
CA VAL A 15 -17.30 21.24 -19.45
C VAL A 15 -17.40 19.72 -19.64
N ALA A 16 -18.46 19.08 -19.15
CA ALA A 16 -18.72 17.66 -19.37
C ALA A 16 -19.01 17.34 -20.85
N ASP A 17 -19.69 18.24 -21.56
CA ASP A 17 -20.03 18.13 -22.99
C ASP A 17 -18.88 18.57 -23.92
N ASP A 18 -17.71 18.91 -23.37
CA ASP A 18 -16.56 19.36 -24.15
C ASP A 18 -16.00 18.19 -25.02
N PRO A 19 -15.98 18.34 -26.35
CA PRO A 19 -15.56 17.27 -27.25
C PRO A 19 -14.07 16.94 -27.15
N VAL A 20 -13.22 17.90 -26.78
CA VAL A 20 -11.80 17.68 -26.55
C VAL A 20 -11.60 16.90 -25.26
N LEU A 21 -12.33 17.25 -24.20
CA LEU A 21 -12.31 16.48 -22.95
C LEU A 21 -12.81 15.06 -23.16
N ALA A 22 -13.90 14.88 -23.91
CA ALA A 22 -14.47 13.57 -24.24
C ALA A 22 -13.50 12.69 -25.03
N ALA A 23 -12.67 13.29 -25.90
CA ALA A 23 -11.66 12.59 -26.69
C ALA A 23 -10.31 12.39 -25.97
N THR A 24 -10.11 13.01 -24.80
CA THR A 24 -8.83 12.93 -24.07
C THR A 24 -8.81 11.73 -23.13
N ALA A 25 -7.86 10.83 -23.34
CA ALA A 25 -7.59 9.71 -22.43
C ALA A 25 -7.11 10.19 -21.05
N ASP A 26 -7.27 9.35 -20.03
CA ASP A 26 -7.01 9.71 -18.64
C ASP A 26 -5.54 10.01 -18.30
N GLY A 27 -5.34 10.65 -17.15
CA GLY A 27 -4.01 11.02 -16.63
C GLY A 27 -3.69 12.52 -16.73
N PRO A 28 -2.40 12.89 -16.82
CA PRO A 28 -1.97 14.31 -16.79
C PRO A 28 -2.58 15.16 -17.90
N ALA A 29 -2.79 14.54 -19.08
CA ALA A 29 -3.42 15.19 -20.24
C ALA A 29 -4.88 15.56 -19.97
N ARG A 30 -5.62 14.76 -19.19
CA ARG A 30 -7.02 15.03 -18.86
C ARG A 30 -7.18 16.23 -17.94
N LEU A 31 -6.28 16.44 -16.98
CA LEU A 31 -6.32 17.66 -16.14
C LEU A 31 -6.06 18.93 -16.96
N ALA A 32 -5.13 18.85 -17.93
CA ALA A 32 -4.89 19.94 -18.88
C ALA A 32 -6.11 20.19 -19.80
N ALA A 33 -6.78 19.12 -20.22
CA ALA A 33 -8.02 19.19 -20.99
C ALA A 33 -9.15 19.81 -20.17
N VAL A 34 -9.36 19.39 -18.90
CA VAL A 34 -10.33 20.00 -17.99
C VAL A 34 -10.02 21.48 -17.80
N ARG A 35 -8.76 21.86 -17.54
CA ARG A 35 -8.36 23.28 -17.46
C ARG A 35 -8.76 24.07 -18.69
N SER A 36 -8.48 23.52 -19.87
CA SER A 36 -8.77 24.17 -21.15
C SER A 36 -10.28 24.29 -21.39
N ALA A 37 -11.04 23.23 -21.08
CA ALA A 37 -12.48 23.19 -21.16
C ALA A 37 -13.14 24.21 -20.24
N VAL A 38 -12.69 24.28 -18.99
CA VAL A 38 -13.17 25.26 -18.00
C VAL A 38 -12.86 26.68 -18.44
N ALA A 39 -11.64 26.95 -18.91
CA ALA A 39 -11.29 28.28 -19.39
C ALA A 39 -12.14 28.71 -20.61
N ARG A 40 -12.52 27.76 -21.47
CA ARG A 40 -13.42 28.03 -22.60
C ARG A 40 -14.83 28.30 -22.14
N ALA A 41 -15.38 27.45 -21.27
CA ALA A 41 -16.72 27.59 -20.72
C ALA A 41 -16.89 28.93 -19.96
N VAL A 42 -15.88 29.34 -19.18
CA VAL A 42 -15.88 30.63 -18.46
C VAL A 42 -15.93 31.81 -19.43
N ARG A 43 -15.16 31.77 -20.52
CA ARG A 43 -15.18 32.82 -21.56
C ARG A 43 -16.52 32.88 -22.29
N GLU A 44 -17.07 31.73 -22.67
CA GLU A 44 -18.33 31.63 -23.41
C GLU A 44 -19.54 32.08 -22.59
N GLU A 45 -19.52 31.83 -21.28
CA GLU A 45 -20.56 32.29 -20.34
C GLU A 45 -20.38 33.75 -19.90
N GLY A 46 -19.33 34.44 -20.38
CA GLY A 46 -19.04 35.83 -20.01
C GLY A 46 -18.70 36.02 -18.53
N MET A 47 -18.20 34.98 -17.86
CA MET A 47 -17.89 35.03 -16.43
C MET A 47 -16.49 35.63 -16.21
N LEU A 48 -16.39 36.61 -15.31
CA LEU A 48 -15.13 37.12 -14.80
C LEU A 48 -14.86 36.49 -13.42
N LEU A 49 -13.94 35.53 -13.39
CA LEU A 49 -13.50 34.90 -12.15
C LEU A 49 -12.09 35.38 -11.79
N PRO A 50 -11.85 35.79 -10.52
CA PRO A 50 -10.50 35.95 -10.03
C PRO A 50 -9.68 34.67 -10.22
N SER A 51 -8.37 34.79 -10.42
CA SER A 51 -7.47 33.66 -10.70
C SER A 51 -7.60 32.53 -9.67
N GLY A 52 -7.75 32.88 -8.38
CA GLY A 52 -7.96 31.92 -7.29
C GLY A 52 -9.31 31.19 -7.40
N ALA A 53 -10.39 31.90 -7.72
CA ALA A 53 -11.72 31.31 -7.90
C ALA A 53 -11.74 30.37 -9.11
N LEU A 54 -11.14 30.77 -10.23
CA LEU A 54 -10.99 29.92 -11.41
C LEU A 54 -10.23 28.63 -11.08
N ALA A 55 -9.14 28.73 -10.31
CA ALA A 55 -8.36 27.56 -9.90
C ALA A 55 -9.16 26.60 -9.00
N THR A 56 -10.04 27.11 -8.13
CA THR A 56 -10.96 26.30 -7.33
C THR A 56 -11.97 25.59 -8.21
N VAL A 57 -12.64 26.32 -9.11
CA VAL A 57 -13.65 25.75 -10.04
C VAL A 57 -13.04 24.67 -10.93
N VAL A 58 -11.87 24.92 -11.52
CA VAL A 58 -11.13 23.92 -12.30
C VAL A 58 -10.88 22.65 -11.48
N ARG A 59 -10.51 22.80 -10.22
CA ARG A 59 -10.19 21.67 -9.34
C ARG A 59 -11.43 20.85 -9.01
N GLU A 60 -12.51 21.50 -8.61
CA GLU A 60 -13.80 20.83 -8.33
C GLU A 60 -14.33 20.09 -9.56
N LEU A 61 -14.18 20.68 -10.74
CA LEU A 61 -14.57 20.06 -12.00
C LEU A 61 -13.67 18.88 -12.35
N ALA A 62 -12.36 19.00 -12.18
CA ALA A 62 -11.45 17.88 -12.37
C ALA A 62 -11.78 16.72 -11.41
N ASP A 63 -12.09 17.03 -10.15
CA ASP A 63 -12.47 16.04 -9.14
C ASP A 63 -13.75 15.29 -9.51
N THR A 64 -14.70 16.01 -10.10
CA THR A 64 -16.00 15.46 -10.51
C THR A 64 -15.89 14.66 -11.80
N LEU A 65 -15.09 15.13 -12.76
CA LEU A 65 -15.03 14.59 -14.13
C LEU A 65 -13.97 13.51 -14.32
N ALA A 66 -12.92 13.51 -13.51
CA ALA A 66 -11.81 12.56 -13.60
C ALA A 66 -11.43 11.91 -12.26
N GLY A 67 -12.03 12.33 -11.15
CA GLY A 67 -11.75 11.81 -9.83
C GLY A 67 -12.93 11.08 -9.19
N LEU A 68 -12.78 10.83 -7.88
CA LEU A 68 -13.78 10.20 -7.04
C LEU A 68 -14.85 11.19 -6.52
N GLY A 69 -14.98 12.37 -7.14
CA GLY A 69 -16.01 13.34 -6.82
C GLY A 69 -15.84 13.94 -5.41
N PRO A 70 -16.90 13.93 -4.57
CA PRO A 70 -16.88 14.59 -3.25
C PRO A 70 -15.74 14.15 -2.32
N VAL A 71 -15.24 12.92 -2.45
CA VAL A 71 -14.16 12.41 -1.58
C VAL A 71 -12.76 12.71 -2.11
N GLN A 72 -12.62 13.26 -3.32
CA GLN A 72 -11.30 13.57 -3.90
C GLN A 72 -10.47 14.57 -3.06
N PRO A 73 -11.05 15.59 -2.41
CA PRO A 73 -10.31 16.45 -1.48
C PRO A 73 -9.73 15.70 -0.28
N LEU A 74 -10.45 14.70 0.26
CA LEU A 74 -9.97 13.87 1.38
C LEU A 74 -8.74 13.05 0.97
N LEU A 75 -8.70 12.57 -0.27
CA LEU A 75 -7.55 11.84 -0.80
C LEU A 75 -6.30 12.72 -0.93
N ARG A 76 -6.46 14.05 -1.07
CA ARG A 76 -5.34 14.99 -1.12
C ARG A 76 -4.84 15.42 0.26
N ASP A 77 -5.67 15.30 1.30
CA ASP A 77 -5.29 15.65 2.67
C ASP A 77 -4.16 14.72 3.15
N PRO A 78 -2.94 15.22 3.40
CA PRO A 78 -1.81 14.38 3.80
C PRO A 78 -2.01 13.71 5.17
N ALA A 79 -2.93 14.19 6.01
CA ALA A 79 -3.25 13.58 7.29
C ALA A 79 -4.16 12.35 7.16
N VAL A 80 -4.87 12.20 6.03
CA VAL A 80 -5.73 11.05 5.72
C VAL A 80 -4.88 9.93 5.13
N THR A 81 -5.06 8.69 5.61
CA THR A 81 -4.42 7.49 5.05
C THR A 81 -5.41 6.61 4.30
N ASP A 82 -6.67 6.59 4.72
CA ASP A 82 -7.72 5.73 4.19
C ASP A 82 -9.02 6.53 4.07
N VAL A 83 -9.79 6.28 3.02
CA VAL A 83 -11.13 6.83 2.80
C VAL A 83 -12.08 5.66 2.54
N MET A 84 -13.16 5.56 3.31
CA MET A 84 -14.16 4.51 3.16
C MET A 84 -15.53 5.13 2.95
N VAL A 85 -16.19 4.74 1.87
CA VAL A 85 -17.57 5.12 1.53
C VAL A 85 -18.42 3.88 1.73
N ASN A 86 -19.22 3.86 2.79
CA ASN A 86 -20.12 2.73 3.11
C ASN A 86 -21.52 2.92 2.49
N GLY A 87 -21.78 4.09 1.93
CA GLY A 87 -23.01 4.49 1.27
C GLY A 87 -22.93 5.96 0.86
N PRO A 88 -23.94 6.52 0.20
CA PRO A 88 -23.92 7.90 -0.26
C PRO A 88 -23.75 8.91 0.89
N ASP A 89 -24.34 8.63 2.06
CA ASP A 89 -24.33 9.54 3.21
C ASP A 89 -23.36 9.10 4.33
N GLU A 90 -22.54 8.08 4.09
CA GLU A 90 -21.67 7.50 5.10
C GLU A 90 -20.21 7.41 4.60
N VAL A 91 -19.42 8.43 4.93
CA VAL A 91 -18.00 8.52 4.60
C VAL A 91 -17.14 8.58 5.86
N TRP A 92 -16.14 7.72 5.92
CA TRP A 92 -15.15 7.62 6.98
C TRP A 92 -13.75 7.87 6.46
N VAL A 93 -12.87 8.36 7.32
CA VAL A 93 -11.43 8.49 7.04
C VAL A 93 -10.59 7.97 8.20
N GLU A 94 -9.40 7.43 7.91
CA GLU A 94 -8.35 7.20 8.92
C GLU A 94 -7.41 8.40 8.96
N ARG A 95 -7.24 8.99 10.15
CA ARG A 95 -6.19 9.98 10.44
C ARG A 95 -5.42 9.57 11.68
N GLY A 96 -4.09 9.48 11.58
CA GLY A 96 -3.24 9.10 12.71
C GLY A 96 -3.65 7.78 13.39
N GLY A 97 -4.17 6.82 12.63
CA GLY A 97 -4.61 5.53 13.17
C GLY A 97 -6.01 5.49 13.77
N ARG A 98 -6.77 6.59 13.70
CA ARG A 98 -8.14 6.68 14.25
C ARG A 98 -9.14 6.90 13.12
N LEU A 99 -10.22 6.14 13.18
CA LEU A 99 -11.36 6.26 12.27
C LEU A 99 -12.26 7.42 12.68
N GLN A 100 -12.67 8.22 11.71
CA GLN A 100 -13.49 9.41 11.91
C GLN A 100 -14.53 9.49 10.79
N GLN A 101 -15.80 9.66 11.13
CA GLN A 101 -16.82 9.99 10.14
C GLN A 101 -16.66 11.46 9.73
N VAL A 102 -16.84 11.76 8.45
CA VAL A 102 -16.74 13.10 7.90
C VAL A 102 -18.04 13.52 7.23
N ASP A 103 -18.30 14.83 7.25
CA ASP A 103 -19.48 15.43 6.61
C ASP A 103 -19.23 15.62 5.11
N VAL A 104 -19.18 14.50 4.40
CA VAL A 104 -19.05 14.42 2.94
C VAL A 104 -20.03 13.37 2.46
N SER A 105 -20.85 13.71 1.46
CA SER A 105 -21.83 12.79 0.88
C SER A 105 -21.83 12.81 -0.64
N PHE A 106 -22.32 11.72 -1.22
CA PHE A 106 -22.69 11.61 -2.62
C PHE A 106 -24.21 11.86 -2.76
N PRO A 107 -24.67 12.33 -3.92
CA PRO A 107 -26.11 12.53 -4.16
C PRO A 107 -26.94 11.26 -3.98
N ASP A 108 -26.41 10.12 -4.43
CA ASP A 108 -27.07 8.81 -4.38
C ASP A 108 -26.05 7.67 -4.60
N ALA A 109 -26.53 6.43 -4.51
CA ALA A 109 -25.75 5.23 -4.76
C ALA A 109 -25.19 5.15 -6.20
N GLU A 110 -25.93 5.64 -7.20
CA GLU A 110 -25.49 5.64 -8.59
C GLU A 110 -24.28 6.57 -8.79
N ALA A 111 -24.25 7.69 -8.08
CA ALA A 111 -23.12 8.62 -8.08
C ALA A 111 -21.85 8.00 -7.49
N VAL A 112 -21.97 7.16 -6.45
CA VAL A 112 -20.84 6.37 -5.92
C VAL A 112 -20.34 5.39 -6.98
N ARG A 113 -21.23 4.60 -7.61
CA ARG A 113 -20.83 3.67 -8.68
C ARG A 113 -20.17 4.41 -9.85
N ALA A 114 -20.75 5.51 -10.29
CA ALA A 114 -20.22 6.32 -11.38
C ALA A 114 -18.83 6.88 -11.05
N ALA A 115 -18.59 7.27 -9.80
CA ALA A 115 -17.26 7.71 -9.35
C ALA A 115 -16.21 6.61 -9.46
N VAL A 116 -16.54 5.39 -9.05
CA VAL A 116 -15.63 4.23 -9.21
C VAL A 116 -15.36 3.96 -10.69
N LEU A 117 -16.42 3.89 -11.52
CA LEU A 117 -16.29 3.63 -12.96
C LEU A 117 -15.40 4.67 -13.67
N ARG A 118 -15.49 5.95 -13.29
CA ARG A 118 -14.64 7.00 -13.86
C ARG A 118 -13.15 6.76 -13.62
N VAL A 119 -12.77 6.23 -12.45
CA VAL A 119 -11.35 6.02 -12.13
C VAL A 119 -10.81 4.66 -12.53
N VAL A 120 -11.65 3.62 -12.61
CA VAL A 120 -11.22 2.26 -12.97
C VAL A 120 -11.39 1.92 -14.46
N GLY A 121 -12.36 2.54 -15.14
CA GLY A 121 -12.58 2.34 -16.58
C GLY A 121 -11.34 2.58 -17.46
N PRO A 122 -10.52 3.62 -17.20
CA PRO A 122 -9.30 3.88 -17.96
C PRO A 122 -8.23 2.80 -17.79
N LEU A 123 -8.31 2.03 -16.70
CA LEU A 123 -7.43 0.88 -16.43
C LEU A 123 -7.90 -0.39 -17.16
N GLY A 124 -8.98 -0.30 -17.95
CA GLY A 124 -9.62 -1.44 -18.61
C GLY A 124 -10.40 -2.35 -17.67
N LEU A 125 -10.65 -1.90 -16.43
CA LEU A 125 -11.35 -2.68 -15.42
C LEU A 125 -12.86 -2.50 -15.54
N ARG A 126 -13.60 -3.58 -15.25
CA ARG A 126 -15.06 -3.60 -15.26
C ARG A 126 -15.61 -3.57 -13.84
N PHE A 127 -16.68 -2.81 -13.65
CA PHE A 127 -17.41 -2.72 -12.39
C PHE A 127 -18.91 -2.55 -12.66
N ASP A 128 -19.62 -3.67 -12.71
CA ASP A 128 -21.03 -3.73 -13.12
C ASP A 128 -21.75 -4.88 -12.40
N ARG A 129 -23.03 -5.13 -12.70
CA ARG A 129 -23.77 -6.22 -12.04
C ARG A 129 -23.21 -7.62 -12.33
N ALA A 130 -22.52 -7.82 -13.46
CA ALA A 130 -21.88 -9.09 -13.80
C ALA A 130 -20.51 -9.24 -13.12
N ARG A 131 -19.83 -8.12 -12.85
CA ARG A 131 -18.60 -8.04 -12.04
C ARG A 131 -18.81 -7.06 -10.88
N PRO A 132 -19.49 -7.49 -9.80
CA PRO A 132 -19.92 -6.61 -8.71
C PRO A 132 -18.80 -6.27 -7.72
N HIS A 133 -17.54 -6.46 -8.10
CA HIS A 133 -16.37 -6.04 -7.32
C HIS A 133 -15.26 -5.57 -8.27
N VAL A 134 -14.39 -4.68 -7.78
CA VAL A 134 -13.20 -4.25 -8.51
C VAL A 134 -12.08 -3.91 -7.53
N ASP A 135 -10.88 -4.34 -7.87
CA ASP A 135 -9.62 -3.93 -7.25
C ASP A 135 -8.81 -3.15 -8.28
N ALA A 136 -8.36 -1.96 -7.92
CA ALA A 136 -7.68 -1.05 -8.83
C ALA A 136 -6.53 -0.33 -8.15
N ARG A 137 -5.54 0.03 -8.95
CA ARG A 137 -4.47 0.94 -8.55
C ARG A 137 -4.62 2.26 -9.30
N LEU A 138 -4.80 3.33 -8.53
CA LEU A 138 -5.01 4.67 -9.04
C LEU A 138 -3.68 5.29 -9.49
N ALA A 139 -3.76 6.38 -10.25
CA ALA A 139 -2.59 7.05 -10.85
C ALA A 139 -1.59 7.60 -9.81
N ASP A 140 -2.06 7.93 -8.60
CA ASP A 140 -1.23 8.35 -7.46
C ASP A 140 -0.61 7.15 -6.71
N GLY A 141 -0.91 5.93 -7.15
CA GLY A 141 -0.51 4.67 -6.54
C GLY A 141 -1.50 4.13 -5.50
N SER A 142 -2.52 4.91 -5.12
CA SER A 142 -3.50 4.50 -4.11
C SER A 142 -4.25 3.23 -4.55
N ARG A 143 -4.61 2.39 -3.59
CA ARG A 143 -5.39 1.18 -3.87
C ARG A 143 -6.87 1.48 -3.66
N LEU A 144 -7.69 1.08 -4.61
CA LEU A 144 -9.14 1.17 -4.54
C LEU A 144 -9.72 -0.24 -4.56
N HIS A 145 -10.59 -0.53 -3.61
CA HIS A 145 -11.47 -1.70 -3.61
C HIS A 145 -12.92 -1.20 -3.60
N ALA A 146 -13.79 -1.78 -4.44
CA ALA A 146 -15.21 -1.44 -4.44
C ALA A 146 -16.10 -2.65 -4.68
N LEU A 147 -17.31 -2.60 -4.13
CA LEU A 147 -18.33 -3.65 -4.22
C LEU A 147 -19.69 -3.07 -4.61
N LEU A 148 -20.53 -3.86 -5.28
CA LEU A 148 -21.93 -3.57 -5.63
C LEU A 148 -22.88 -4.58 -5.00
N PRO A 149 -24.18 -4.25 -4.88
CA PRO A 149 -25.21 -5.26 -4.67
C PRO A 149 -25.14 -6.39 -5.71
N PRO A 150 -25.36 -7.66 -5.33
CA PRO A 150 -25.83 -8.11 -4.02
C PRO A 150 -24.73 -8.32 -2.96
N LEU A 151 -23.44 -8.15 -3.31
CA LEU A 151 -22.33 -8.38 -2.36
C LEU A 151 -22.34 -7.36 -1.20
N ALA A 152 -22.79 -6.14 -1.49
CA ALA A 152 -23.05 -5.09 -0.52
C ALA A 152 -24.55 -4.71 -0.58
N PRO A 153 -25.42 -5.31 0.24
CA PRO A 153 -26.87 -5.10 0.17
C PRO A 153 -27.31 -3.64 0.38
N GLY A 154 -26.53 -2.87 1.14
CA GLY A 154 -26.80 -1.44 1.41
C GLY A 154 -26.49 -0.50 0.25
N GLY A 155 -25.92 -0.99 -0.85
CA GLY A 155 -25.49 -0.19 -1.99
C GLY A 155 -23.98 -0.30 -2.26
N PRO A 156 -23.45 0.51 -3.18
CA PRO A 156 -22.03 0.50 -3.51
C PRO A 156 -21.17 0.92 -2.32
N VAL A 157 -20.13 0.15 -2.04
CA VAL A 157 -19.12 0.50 -1.03
C VAL A 157 -17.75 0.64 -1.67
N VAL A 158 -16.95 1.57 -1.17
CA VAL A 158 -15.62 1.89 -1.71
C VAL A 158 -14.64 2.07 -0.57
N THR A 159 -13.47 1.45 -0.67
CA THR A 159 -12.32 1.71 0.20
C THR A 159 -11.16 2.17 -0.65
N VAL A 160 -10.64 3.36 -0.37
CA VAL A 160 -9.41 3.85 -0.98
C VAL A 160 -8.35 3.96 0.10
N ARG A 161 -7.31 3.13 -0.01
CA ARG A 161 -6.13 3.22 0.83
C ARG A 161 -5.06 3.98 0.08
N LYS A 162 -4.69 5.14 0.61
CA LYS A 162 -3.72 6.00 -0.05
C LYS A 162 -2.37 5.34 -0.09
N PHE A 163 -1.66 5.56 -1.20
CA PHE A 163 -0.26 5.23 -1.26
C PHE A 163 0.49 6.04 -0.19
N ALA A 164 1.19 5.38 0.72
CA ALA A 164 1.84 6.02 1.86
C ALA A 164 2.82 7.12 1.42
N SER A 165 2.91 8.19 2.22
CA SER A 165 3.96 9.21 2.11
C SER A 165 5.35 8.60 2.38
N LEU A 166 6.40 9.33 1.99
CA LEU A 166 7.81 8.94 2.15
C LEU A 166 8.09 8.25 3.50
N SER A 167 8.88 7.17 3.48
CA SER A 167 9.32 6.48 4.70
C SER A 167 9.92 7.47 5.70
N PRO A 168 9.58 7.38 7.00
CA PRO A 168 10.15 8.25 8.01
C PRO A 168 11.67 8.06 8.12
N THR A 169 12.35 9.05 8.65
CA THR A 169 13.77 8.96 9.04
C THR A 169 13.92 8.22 10.36
N TRP A 170 15.14 7.74 10.65
CA TRP A 170 15.47 7.19 11.96
C TRP A 170 15.20 8.19 13.10
N ASP A 171 15.50 9.47 12.88
CA ASP A 171 15.27 10.53 13.86
C ASP A 171 13.78 10.72 14.16
N GLU A 172 12.91 10.67 13.14
CA GLU A 172 11.45 10.71 13.32
C GLU A 172 10.92 9.47 14.04
N LEU A 173 11.47 8.28 13.76
CA LEU A 173 11.11 7.05 14.46
C LEU A 173 11.56 7.06 15.93
N ALA A 174 12.72 7.63 16.22
CA ALA A 174 13.22 7.82 17.58
C ALA A 174 12.41 8.87 18.34
N ALA A 175 12.15 10.02 17.73
CA ALA A 175 11.38 11.11 18.32
C ALA A 175 9.94 10.72 18.65
N SER A 176 9.31 9.88 17.81
CA SER A 176 7.97 9.32 18.07
C SER A 176 7.96 8.16 19.08
N GLY A 177 9.13 7.67 19.51
CA GLY A 177 9.26 6.48 20.36
C GLY A 177 8.89 5.17 19.67
N ALA A 178 8.62 5.20 18.36
CA ALA A 178 8.27 4.01 17.58
C ALA A 178 9.45 3.03 17.50
N VAL A 179 10.67 3.56 17.34
CA VAL A 179 11.91 2.79 17.42
C VAL A 179 12.89 3.50 18.36
N PRO A 180 13.17 2.96 19.55
CA PRO A 180 14.19 3.49 20.45
C PRO A 180 15.56 3.60 19.76
N ALA A 181 16.37 4.59 20.15
CA ALA A 181 17.62 4.91 19.44
C ALA A 181 18.65 3.77 19.48
N ASP A 182 18.71 3.04 20.59
CA ASP A 182 19.53 1.82 20.76
C ASP A 182 19.08 0.70 19.80
N VAL A 183 17.77 0.48 19.67
CA VAL A 183 17.20 -0.46 18.71
C VAL A 183 17.50 0.00 17.28
N GLY A 184 17.38 1.29 16.98
CA GLY A 184 17.71 1.84 15.67
C GLY A 184 19.20 1.68 15.32
N ALA A 185 20.10 1.75 16.29
CA ALA A 185 21.52 1.44 16.08
C ALA A 185 21.73 -0.05 15.79
N LEU A 186 21.15 -0.95 16.61
CA LEU A 186 21.22 -2.39 16.41
C LEU A 186 20.71 -2.82 15.03
N LEU A 187 19.60 -2.24 14.56
CA LEU A 187 19.05 -2.55 13.24
C LEU A 187 19.95 -2.08 12.10
N ARG A 188 20.58 -0.91 12.23
CA ARG A 188 21.56 -0.42 11.25
C ARG A 188 22.79 -1.32 11.17
N ASP A 189 23.29 -1.78 12.32
CA ASP A 189 24.40 -2.73 12.37
C ASP A 189 24.02 -4.06 11.72
N ALA A 190 22.79 -4.54 11.94
CA ALA A 190 22.26 -5.75 11.30
C ALA A 190 22.19 -5.59 9.76
N ILE A 191 21.77 -4.43 9.25
CA ILE A 191 21.76 -4.14 7.82
C ILE A 191 23.19 -4.12 7.25
N ALA A 192 24.13 -3.46 7.92
CA ALA A 192 25.54 -3.41 7.51
C ALA A 192 26.18 -4.82 7.49
N ALA A 193 25.80 -5.67 8.44
CA ALA A 193 26.22 -7.07 8.52
C ALA A 193 25.43 -8.03 7.61
N ARG A 194 24.56 -7.51 6.73
CA ARG A 194 23.72 -8.31 5.80
C ARG A 194 22.89 -9.39 6.48
N ARG A 195 22.41 -9.12 7.69
CA ARG A 195 21.50 -10.03 8.39
C ARG A 195 20.16 -10.10 7.67
N ALA A 196 19.62 -11.30 7.54
CA ALA A 196 18.27 -11.52 7.07
C ALA A 196 17.26 -11.14 8.16
N ILE A 197 16.35 -10.21 7.84
CA ILE A 197 15.43 -9.60 8.82
C ILE A 197 13.97 -9.89 8.47
N VAL A 198 13.23 -10.39 9.45
CA VAL A 198 11.77 -10.54 9.38
C VAL A 198 11.10 -9.50 10.25
N CYS A 199 10.36 -8.58 9.64
CA CYS A 199 9.51 -7.65 10.38
C CYS A 199 8.15 -8.29 10.67
N CYS A 200 7.81 -8.45 11.94
CA CYS A 200 6.60 -9.12 12.39
C CYS A 200 5.58 -8.12 12.94
N GLY A 201 4.29 -8.42 12.82
CA GLY A 201 3.22 -7.61 13.43
C GLY A 201 1.85 -7.78 12.79
N ARG A 202 0.81 -7.28 13.47
CA ARG A 202 -0.55 -7.22 12.92
C ARG A 202 -0.65 -6.21 11.76
N THR A 203 -1.79 -6.21 11.07
CA THR A 203 -2.10 -5.15 10.09
C THR A 203 -2.06 -3.78 10.76
N GLY A 204 -1.46 -2.81 10.07
CA GLY A 204 -1.39 -1.43 10.56
C GLY A 204 -0.40 -1.18 11.70
N THR A 205 0.47 -2.13 12.08
CA THR A 205 1.50 -1.87 13.12
C THR A 205 2.75 -1.14 12.59
N GLY A 206 2.88 -0.97 11.26
CA GLY A 206 3.99 -0.26 10.64
C GLY A 206 5.12 -1.14 10.08
N LYS A 207 4.89 -2.45 9.87
CA LYS A 207 5.91 -3.39 9.33
C LYS A 207 6.57 -2.88 8.04
N THR A 208 5.75 -2.58 7.04
CA THR A 208 6.20 -2.09 5.73
C THR A 208 6.90 -0.75 5.85
N THR A 209 6.46 0.11 6.79
CA THR A 209 7.10 1.39 7.07
C THR A 209 8.52 1.19 7.60
N LEU A 210 8.70 0.35 8.63
CA LEU A 210 10.03 0.04 9.17
C LEU A 210 10.91 -0.63 8.13
N LEU A 211 10.38 -1.60 7.38
CA LEU A 211 11.09 -2.23 6.28
C LEU A 211 11.60 -1.19 5.27
N GLY A 212 10.77 -0.22 4.88
CA GLY A 212 11.19 0.87 4.00
C GLY A 212 12.34 1.73 4.55
N VAL A 213 12.40 1.94 5.88
CA VAL A 213 13.51 2.63 6.55
C VAL A 213 14.78 1.80 6.51
N LEU A 214 14.69 0.50 6.85
CA LEU A 214 15.82 -0.44 6.79
C LEU A 214 16.44 -0.50 5.38
N LEU A 215 15.61 -0.49 4.35
CA LEU A 215 16.09 -0.43 2.96
C LEU A 215 16.84 0.85 2.64
N GLY A 216 16.59 1.95 3.35
CA GLY A 216 17.29 3.22 3.16
C GLY A 216 18.75 3.18 3.60
N ASP A 217 19.13 2.26 4.49
CA ASP A 217 20.51 2.12 4.98
C ASP A 217 21.37 1.19 4.11
N ILE A 218 20.78 0.56 3.08
CA ILE A 218 21.52 -0.29 2.14
C ILE A 218 22.42 0.58 1.27
N GLY A 219 23.71 0.22 1.23
CA GLY A 219 24.74 0.96 0.51
C GLY A 219 24.57 0.93 -1.01
N ALA A 220 25.16 1.91 -1.70
CA ALA A 220 25.04 2.05 -3.15
C ALA A 220 25.66 0.90 -3.98
N GLY A 221 26.52 0.10 -3.36
CA GLY A 221 27.16 -1.06 -3.99
C GLY A 221 26.27 -2.31 -4.05
N GLU A 222 25.09 -2.29 -3.44
CA GLU A 222 24.18 -3.44 -3.36
C GLU A 222 22.97 -3.24 -4.27
N ARG A 223 22.65 -4.25 -5.07
CA ARG A 223 21.44 -4.34 -5.90
C ARG A 223 20.31 -4.98 -5.12
N VAL A 224 19.24 -4.23 -4.90
CA VAL A 224 18.06 -4.69 -4.15
C VAL A 224 16.92 -4.98 -5.11
N VAL A 225 16.32 -6.18 -5.03
CA VAL A 225 15.08 -6.49 -5.74
C VAL A 225 13.94 -6.56 -4.74
N VAL A 226 12.99 -5.61 -4.86
CA VAL A 226 11.80 -5.52 -4.01
C VAL A 226 10.61 -6.11 -4.74
N ILE A 227 9.90 -7.03 -4.10
CA ILE A 227 8.77 -7.78 -4.64
C ILE A 227 7.55 -7.52 -3.76
N GLU A 228 6.47 -7.01 -4.33
CA GLU A 228 5.26 -6.66 -3.58
C GLU A 228 4.02 -7.11 -4.35
N ASP A 229 2.94 -7.49 -3.66
CA ASP A 229 1.64 -7.68 -4.33
C ASP A 229 1.15 -6.40 -4.99
N ALA A 230 1.27 -5.32 -4.24
CA ALA A 230 1.19 -4.00 -4.79
C ALA A 230 2.23 -3.16 -4.08
N PRO A 231 2.91 -2.26 -4.81
CA PRO A 231 3.78 -1.25 -4.27
C PRO A 231 3.26 -0.66 -2.96
N GLU A 232 4.11 -0.66 -1.94
CA GLU A 232 3.96 0.12 -0.70
C GLU A 232 5.32 0.72 -0.33
N LEU A 233 6.40 -0.04 -0.54
CA LEU A 233 7.75 0.37 -0.25
C LEU A 233 8.23 1.48 -1.20
N ARG A 234 8.90 2.48 -0.62
CA ARG A 234 9.63 3.55 -1.32
C ARG A 234 11.06 3.58 -0.78
N PRO A 235 11.85 2.52 -1.08
CA PRO A 235 13.21 2.44 -0.59
C PRO A 235 14.02 3.63 -1.12
N ARG A 236 14.85 4.20 -0.23
CA ARG A 236 15.77 5.29 -0.57
C ARG A 236 17.10 4.78 -1.13
N CYS A 237 17.33 3.47 -1.12
CA CYS A 237 18.56 2.90 -1.68
C CYS A 237 18.64 3.16 -3.20
N PRO A 238 19.84 3.46 -3.72
CA PRO A 238 19.99 3.98 -5.07
C PRO A 238 19.85 2.90 -6.16
N HIS A 239 20.24 1.65 -5.89
CA HIS A 239 20.22 0.57 -6.88
C HIS A 239 19.11 -0.45 -6.58
N VAL A 240 17.86 -0.02 -6.81
CA VAL A 240 16.66 -0.81 -6.54
C VAL A 240 15.91 -1.18 -7.83
N VAL A 241 15.47 -2.43 -7.91
CA VAL A 241 14.49 -2.90 -8.90
C VAL A 241 13.22 -3.30 -8.18
N ARG A 242 12.08 -2.89 -8.71
CA ARG A 242 10.76 -3.13 -8.11
C ARG A 242 9.95 -4.04 -9.01
N LEU A 243 9.48 -5.13 -8.45
CA LEU A 243 8.63 -6.13 -9.07
C LEU A 243 7.28 -6.13 -8.37
N GLU A 244 6.23 -6.28 -9.15
CA GLU A 244 4.85 -6.23 -8.69
C GLU A 244 4.09 -7.41 -9.27
N THR A 245 3.23 -8.02 -8.46
CA THR A 245 2.38 -9.12 -8.93
C THR A 245 1.37 -8.61 -9.95
N ARG A 246 0.86 -9.52 -10.77
CA ARG A 246 -0.18 -9.20 -11.74
C ARG A 246 -1.38 -10.12 -11.48
N PRO A 247 -2.56 -9.58 -11.14
CA PRO A 247 -3.75 -10.42 -11.08
C PRO A 247 -4.05 -10.99 -12.48
N PRO A 248 -4.81 -12.10 -12.57
CA PRO A 248 -5.24 -12.60 -13.87
C PRO A 248 -6.10 -11.56 -14.60
N ASN A 249 -6.05 -11.59 -15.92
CA ASN A 249 -6.88 -10.74 -16.77
C ASN A 249 -8.37 -11.13 -16.68
N ALA A 250 -9.23 -10.43 -17.42
CA ALA A 250 -10.67 -10.71 -17.43
C ALA A 250 -11.04 -12.14 -17.87
N GLU A 251 -10.14 -12.85 -18.56
CA GLU A 251 -10.27 -14.24 -19.03
C GLU A 251 -9.59 -15.24 -18.08
N ALA A 252 -9.25 -14.82 -16.86
CA ALA A 252 -8.56 -15.62 -15.85
C ALA A 252 -7.13 -16.09 -16.27
N ALA A 253 -6.48 -15.39 -17.20
CA ALA A 253 -5.18 -15.73 -17.72
C ALA A 253 -4.08 -14.73 -17.32
N GLY A 254 -2.84 -15.21 -17.27
CA GLY A 254 -1.67 -14.35 -17.09
C GLY A 254 -1.46 -13.83 -15.66
N GLU A 255 -1.94 -14.53 -14.64
CA GLU A 255 -1.53 -14.24 -13.27
C GLU A 255 -0.01 -14.34 -13.12
N VAL A 256 0.58 -13.43 -12.35
CA VAL A 256 2.00 -13.45 -11.96
C VAL A 256 2.03 -13.29 -10.44
N THR A 257 2.45 -14.34 -9.74
CA THR A 257 2.42 -14.39 -8.27
C THR A 257 3.72 -13.86 -7.65
N ILE A 258 3.74 -13.64 -6.33
CA ILE A 258 5.00 -13.33 -5.61
C ILE A 258 6.02 -14.44 -5.85
N ARG A 259 5.58 -15.70 -5.83
CA ARG A 259 6.42 -16.87 -6.07
C ARG A 259 7.11 -16.81 -7.43
N ASP A 260 6.38 -16.46 -8.48
CA ASP A 260 6.94 -16.28 -9.82
C ASP A 260 8.01 -15.18 -9.84
N LEU A 261 7.73 -14.05 -9.18
CA LEU A 261 8.66 -12.92 -9.11
C LEU A 261 9.92 -13.23 -8.31
N VAL A 262 9.83 -14.00 -7.22
CA VAL A 262 11.01 -14.45 -6.46
C VAL A 262 11.92 -15.28 -7.36
N ARG A 263 11.35 -16.20 -8.15
CA ARG A 263 12.11 -17.00 -9.12
C ARG A 263 12.75 -16.16 -10.21
N GLN A 264 12.09 -15.10 -10.68
CA GLN A 264 12.69 -14.17 -11.63
C GLN A 264 13.80 -13.34 -10.98
N ALA A 265 13.61 -12.88 -9.75
CA ALA A 265 14.58 -12.10 -9.00
C ALA A 265 15.92 -12.82 -8.84
N LEU A 266 15.90 -14.14 -8.59
CA LEU A 266 17.11 -14.97 -8.52
C LEU A 266 17.98 -14.95 -9.79
N ARG A 267 17.41 -14.58 -10.95
CA ARG A 267 18.12 -14.45 -12.23
C ARG A 267 18.63 -13.03 -12.50
N MET A 268 18.34 -12.09 -11.61
CA MET A 268 18.63 -10.66 -11.79
C MET A 268 19.92 -10.21 -11.10
N ARG A 269 20.75 -11.17 -10.64
CA ARG A 269 21.95 -10.94 -9.82
C ARG A 269 21.68 -9.98 -8.64
N PRO A 270 20.68 -10.26 -7.79
CA PRO A 270 20.41 -9.41 -6.63
C PRO A 270 21.48 -9.66 -5.56
N ASP A 271 21.90 -8.59 -4.87
CA ASP A 271 22.62 -8.73 -3.61
C ASP A 271 21.63 -9.00 -2.47
N ARG A 272 20.41 -8.43 -2.55
CA ARG A 272 19.31 -8.66 -1.58
C ARG A 272 17.97 -8.82 -2.28
N ILE A 273 17.16 -9.76 -1.80
CA ILE A 273 15.76 -9.90 -2.19
C ILE A 273 14.87 -9.48 -1.01
N VAL A 274 13.90 -8.63 -1.31
CA VAL A 274 12.95 -8.11 -0.32
C VAL A 274 11.55 -8.48 -0.76
N VAL A 275 10.84 -9.21 0.07
CA VAL A 275 9.44 -9.55 -0.18
C VAL A 275 8.57 -8.73 0.77
N GLY A 276 7.67 -7.92 0.22
CA GLY A 276 6.84 -7.01 1.02
C GLY A 276 6.06 -7.73 2.11
N GLU A 277 5.51 -8.91 1.80
CA GLU A 277 4.87 -9.79 2.77
C GLU A 277 4.91 -11.24 2.28
N VAL A 278 5.23 -12.18 3.18
CA VAL A 278 5.10 -13.62 2.92
C VAL A 278 3.86 -14.15 3.65
N ARG A 279 2.94 -14.71 2.88
CA ARG A 279 1.62 -15.20 3.29
C ARG A 279 1.31 -16.63 2.83
N GLY A 280 2.11 -17.20 1.93
CA GLY A 280 1.80 -18.49 1.32
C GLY A 280 3.01 -19.24 0.75
N GLU A 281 2.80 -19.88 -0.39
CA GLU A 281 3.74 -20.80 -1.02
C GLU A 281 5.08 -20.18 -1.44
N GLU A 282 5.12 -18.87 -1.64
CA GLU A 282 6.34 -18.12 -1.95
C GLU A 282 7.40 -18.26 -0.86
N VAL A 283 7.02 -18.66 0.37
CA VAL A 283 7.95 -18.93 1.47
C VAL A 283 9.05 -19.91 1.07
N VAL A 284 8.74 -20.93 0.25
CA VAL A 284 9.72 -21.95 -0.14
C VAL A 284 10.80 -21.33 -1.00
N ASP A 285 10.41 -20.49 -1.97
CA ASP A 285 11.35 -19.81 -2.86
C ASP A 285 12.15 -18.71 -2.11
N VAL A 286 11.55 -18.07 -1.10
CA VAL A 286 12.25 -17.13 -0.19
C VAL A 286 13.30 -17.85 0.66
N LEU A 287 12.94 -18.99 1.27
CA LEU A 287 13.89 -19.79 2.05
C LEU A 287 15.00 -20.36 1.17
N GLN A 288 14.70 -20.71 -0.07
CA GLN A 288 15.70 -21.12 -1.04
C GLN A 288 16.65 -19.96 -1.41
N ALA A 289 16.14 -18.74 -1.59
CA ALA A 289 16.97 -17.57 -1.83
C ALA A 289 17.98 -17.36 -0.69
N LEU A 290 17.50 -17.44 0.55
CA LEU A 290 18.32 -17.35 1.76
C LEU A 290 19.40 -18.44 1.82
N ALA A 291 19.03 -19.69 1.50
CA ALA A 291 19.96 -20.81 1.50
C ALA A 291 21.01 -20.75 0.37
N THR A 292 20.77 -19.98 -0.70
CA THR A 292 21.63 -19.92 -1.89
C THR A 292 22.53 -18.68 -1.95
N GLY A 293 22.78 -18.04 -0.81
CA GLY A 293 23.76 -16.95 -0.69
C GLY A 293 23.20 -15.56 -0.99
N HIS A 294 21.87 -15.39 -1.00
CA HIS A 294 21.24 -14.06 -1.00
C HIS A 294 21.13 -13.57 0.45
N GLU A 295 22.26 -13.15 1.00
CA GLU A 295 22.33 -12.58 2.35
C GLU A 295 21.47 -11.32 2.44
N GLY A 296 21.06 -10.95 3.65
CA GLY A 296 20.35 -9.70 3.89
C GLY A 296 18.95 -9.63 3.29
N CYS A 297 18.33 -10.77 2.94
CA CYS A 297 16.93 -10.77 2.52
C CYS A 297 16.04 -10.27 3.64
N MET A 298 14.97 -9.57 3.27
CA MET A 298 14.03 -9.04 4.23
C MET A 298 12.60 -9.35 3.83
N THR A 299 11.76 -9.59 4.83
CA THR A 299 10.33 -9.80 4.58
C THR A 299 9.48 -9.32 5.74
N THR A 300 8.18 -9.19 5.51
CA THR A 300 7.21 -9.03 6.58
C THR A 300 6.31 -10.26 6.75
N VAL A 301 5.95 -10.55 7.99
CA VAL A 301 5.06 -11.67 8.35
C VAL A 301 4.06 -11.23 9.40
N HIS A 302 2.82 -11.70 9.29
CA HIS A 302 1.82 -11.50 10.33
C HIS A 302 2.03 -12.41 11.54
N ALA A 303 2.66 -11.89 12.59
CA ALA A 303 2.87 -12.58 13.86
C ALA A 303 2.95 -11.58 15.02
N ARG A 304 2.66 -12.01 16.26
CA ARG A 304 2.69 -11.15 17.45
C ARG A 304 3.96 -11.31 18.29
N ALA A 305 4.76 -12.32 17.98
CA ALA A 305 6.04 -12.63 18.62
C ALA A 305 6.96 -13.32 17.61
N ALA A 306 8.27 -13.32 17.89
CA ALA A 306 9.27 -13.98 17.03
C ALA A 306 9.03 -15.50 16.90
N ASP A 307 8.75 -16.19 18.01
CA ASP A 307 8.42 -17.63 17.96
C ASP A 307 7.15 -17.93 17.14
N GLU A 308 6.15 -17.05 17.19
CA GLU A 308 4.94 -17.19 16.37
C GLU A 308 5.28 -17.01 14.88
N ALA A 309 6.20 -16.11 14.53
CA ALA A 309 6.66 -15.93 13.16
C ALA A 309 7.36 -17.19 12.63
N LEU A 310 8.24 -17.80 13.45
CA LEU A 310 8.88 -19.08 13.13
C LEU A 310 7.85 -20.18 12.86
N VAL A 311 6.89 -20.38 13.77
CA VAL A 311 5.82 -21.39 13.60
C VAL A 311 5.01 -21.15 12.33
N ARG A 312 4.70 -19.88 12.00
CA ARG A 312 3.96 -19.56 10.77
C ARG A 312 4.77 -19.83 9.52
N LEU A 313 6.05 -19.47 9.50
CA LEU A 313 6.94 -19.76 8.38
C LEU A 313 7.11 -21.28 8.18
N GLU A 314 7.28 -22.04 9.26
CA GLU A 314 7.27 -23.52 9.24
C GLU A 314 5.96 -24.05 8.65
N GLY A 315 4.82 -23.55 9.11
CA GLY A 315 3.50 -23.97 8.64
C GLY A 315 3.26 -23.66 7.17
N MET A 316 3.64 -22.47 6.70
CA MET A 316 3.53 -22.10 5.28
C MET A 316 4.43 -22.98 4.41
N ALA A 317 5.65 -23.26 4.86
CA ALA A 317 6.58 -24.12 4.13
C ALA A 317 6.05 -25.56 4.03
N LEU A 318 5.46 -26.07 5.12
CA LEU A 318 4.83 -27.39 5.16
C LEU A 318 3.64 -27.48 4.19
N LEU A 319 2.74 -26.49 4.20
CA LEU A 319 1.60 -26.43 3.27
C LEU A 319 2.05 -26.30 1.81
N ALA A 320 3.20 -25.68 1.56
CA ALA A 320 3.81 -25.57 0.25
C ALA A 320 4.61 -26.83 -0.18
N GLY A 321 4.59 -27.89 0.63
CA GLY A 321 5.17 -29.20 0.30
C GLY A 321 6.62 -29.39 0.75
N LEU A 322 7.20 -28.46 1.52
CA LEU A 322 8.54 -28.64 2.09
C LEU A 322 8.45 -29.49 3.38
N PRO A 323 9.20 -30.60 3.51
CA PRO A 323 9.23 -31.38 4.75
C PRO A 323 9.63 -30.51 5.94
N LEU A 324 8.99 -30.72 7.09
CA LEU A 324 9.17 -29.87 8.27
C LEU A 324 10.64 -29.77 8.72
N GLU A 325 11.39 -30.88 8.66
CA GLU A 325 12.82 -30.88 8.99
C GLU A 325 13.64 -30.00 8.02
N ALA A 326 13.32 -30.04 6.73
CA ALA A 326 13.98 -29.21 5.73
C ALA A 326 13.61 -27.73 5.91
N ALA A 327 12.34 -27.43 6.19
CA ALA A 327 11.89 -26.08 6.51
C ALA A 327 12.63 -25.51 7.73
N ARG A 328 12.73 -26.29 8.81
CA ARG A 328 13.46 -25.91 10.02
C ARG A 328 14.95 -25.72 9.76
N ALA A 329 15.57 -26.58 8.98
CA ALA A 329 16.98 -26.44 8.63
C ALA A 329 17.23 -25.15 7.82
N GLN A 330 16.38 -24.84 6.85
CA GLN A 330 16.51 -23.62 6.04
C GLN A 330 16.24 -22.36 6.87
N LEU A 331 15.23 -22.37 7.74
CA LEU A 331 14.92 -21.24 8.64
C LEU A 331 16.07 -20.98 9.62
N ALA A 332 16.64 -22.03 10.21
CA ALA A 332 17.74 -21.91 11.18
C ALA A 332 19.01 -21.29 10.60
N VAL A 333 19.27 -21.53 9.31
CA VAL A 333 20.46 -21.04 8.61
C VAL A 333 20.19 -19.71 7.91
N GLY A 334 18.98 -19.53 7.38
CA GLY A 334 18.64 -18.42 6.51
C GLY A 334 18.08 -17.19 7.20
N LEU A 335 17.55 -17.29 8.43
CA LEU A 335 16.98 -16.15 9.14
C LEU A 335 17.84 -15.76 10.34
N ASP A 336 18.20 -14.49 10.42
CA ASP A 336 19.02 -13.97 11.51
C ASP A 336 18.19 -13.28 12.59
N LEU A 337 17.30 -12.36 12.19
CA LEU A 337 16.69 -11.40 13.10
C LEU A 337 15.18 -11.25 12.89
N PHE A 338 14.43 -11.23 13.99
CA PHE A 338 13.01 -10.90 14.04
C PHE A 338 12.82 -9.55 14.72
N VAL A 339 12.08 -8.66 14.07
CA VAL A 339 11.71 -7.34 14.61
C VAL A 339 10.21 -7.27 14.73
N VAL A 340 9.69 -7.35 15.95
CA VAL A 340 8.25 -7.44 16.21
C VAL A 340 7.69 -6.07 16.53
N LEU A 341 6.66 -5.66 15.78
CA LEU A 341 5.94 -4.42 15.96
C LEU A 341 4.54 -4.68 16.50
N SER A 342 4.10 -3.81 17.41
CA SER A 342 2.74 -3.84 17.95
C SER A 342 2.12 -2.45 17.95
N ARG A 343 0.82 -2.41 18.24
CA ARG A 343 0.02 -1.19 18.42
C ARG A 343 -0.58 -1.21 19.82
N ALA A 344 -0.31 -0.16 20.60
CA ALA A 344 -0.93 0.06 21.90
C ALA A 344 -2.39 0.51 21.76
N PRO A 345 -3.23 0.32 22.81
CA PRO A 345 -4.62 0.75 22.81
C PRO A 345 -4.83 2.25 22.53
N ASP A 346 -3.88 3.09 22.95
CA ASP A 346 -3.91 4.54 22.74
C ASP A 346 -3.62 4.97 21.28
N GLY A 347 -3.17 4.01 20.45
CA GLY A 347 -2.85 4.20 19.04
C GLY A 347 -1.36 4.23 18.73
N ARG A 348 -0.47 4.30 19.74
CA ARG A 348 0.99 4.27 19.52
C ARG A 348 1.42 2.97 18.86
N ARG A 349 2.38 3.05 17.94
CA ARG A 349 2.89 1.93 17.15
C ARG A 349 4.41 1.91 17.24
N GLY A 350 5.02 0.74 17.28
CA GLY A 350 6.47 0.64 17.39
C GLY A 350 6.98 -0.76 17.65
N VAL A 351 8.31 -0.88 17.66
CA VAL A 351 9.02 -2.13 17.95
C VAL A 351 8.84 -2.49 19.41
N VAL A 352 8.40 -3.72 19.69
CA VAL A 352 8.18 -4.26 21.03
C VAL A 352 9.11 -5.40 21.40
N GLN A 353 9.72 -6.06 20.41
CA GLN A 353 10.68 -7.14 20.61
C GLN A 353 11.65 -7.17 19.43
N VAL A 354 12.94 -7.42 19.73
CA VAL A 354 13.95 -7.85 18.77
C VAL A 354 14.53 -9.17 19.26
N ALA A 355 14.57 -10.16 18.39
CA ALA A 355 15.06 -11.49 18.72
C ALA A 355 15.86 -12.09 17.57
N GLU A 356 16.84 -12.93 17.87
CA GLU A 356 17.60 -13.69 16.88
C GLU A 356 17.13 -15.14 16.80
N THR A 357 17.34 -15.80 15.67
CA THR A 357 17.06 -17.24 15.57
C THR A 357 18.02 -18.02 16.48
N ALA A 358 17.50 -18.82 17.40
CA ALA A 358 18.32 -19.64 18.28
C ALA A 358 18.93 -20.83 17.52
N PRO A 359 20.15 -21.29 17.89
CA PRO A 359 20.69 -22.54 17.38
C PRO A 359 19.72 -23.70 17.64
N ARG A 360 19.48 -24.53 16.62
CA ARG A 360 18.57 -25.68 16.74
C ARG A 360 19.13 -26.69 17.74
N VAL A 361 18.42 -26.91 18.84
CA VAL A 361 18.60 -28.09 19.69
C VAL A 361 17.97 -29.29 18.96
N ALA A 362 18.66 -30.43 18.90
CA ALA A 362 18.24 -31.62 18.13
C ALA A 362 16.75 -31.96 18.35
N ASP A 363 16.05 -32.28 17.26
CA ASP A 363 14.61 -32.63 17.17
C ASP A 363 13.58 -31.66 17.80
N GLY A 364 14.04 -30.54 18.38
CA GLY A 364 13.19 -29.51 18.97
C GLY A 364 12.59 -28.53 17.96
N PRO A 365 11.55 -27.78 18.36
CA PRO A 365 11.04 -26.66 17.58
C PRO A 365 12.10 -25.54 17.50
N LEU A 366 12.06 -24.75 16.43
CA LEU A 366 12.83 -23.52 16.39
C LEU A 366 12.34 -22.54 17.46
N ARG A 367 13.28 -21.76 17.99
CA ARG A 367 13.05 -20.73 19.00
C ARG A 367 13.78 -19.48 18.60
N ALA A 368 13.29 -18.35 19.07
CA ALA A 368 14.00 -17.09 18.99
C ALA A 368 14.58 -16.72 20.36
N THR A 369 15.84 -16.28 20.39
CA THR A 369 16.49 -15.72 21.58
C THR A 369 16.25 -14.22 21.60
N GLU A 370 15.71 -13.71 22.69
CA GLU A 370 15.42 -12.29 22.82
C GLU A 370 16.70 -11.46 23.01
N LEU A 371 16.89 -10.47 22.14
CA LEU A 371 17.96 -9.47 22.25
C LEU A 371 17.48 -8.20 22.94
N TRP A 372 16.21 -7.86 22.73
CA TRP A 372 15.60 -6.65 23.27
C TRP A 372 14.09 -6.80 23.40
N ARG A 373 13.52 -6.22 24.46
CA ARG A 373 12.08 -6.13 24.67
C ARG A 373 11.71 -4.78 25.24
N ARG A 374 10.62 -4.21 24.71
CA ARG A 374 10.06 -2.96 25.22
C ARG A 374 9.50 -3.17 26.62
N GLY A 375 10.04 -2.45 27.60
CA GLY A 375 9.50 -2.43 28.97
C GLY A 375 8.21 -1.63 29.10
N SER A 376 8.14 -0.46 28.44
CA SER A 376 6.98 0.43 28.44
C SER A 376 6.91 1.29 27.16
N TRP A 377 5.76 1.90 26.90
CA TRP A 377 5.50 2.73 25.72
C TRP A 377 5.86 4.18 25.92
#